data_AF-A0A926HFL4-F1
#
_entry.id   AF-A0A926HFL4-F1
#
_cell.length_a   1.000
_cell.length_b   1.000
_cell.length_c   1.000
_cell.angle_alpha   90.00
_cell.angle_beta   90.00
_cell.angle_gamma   90.00
#
_symmetry.space_group_name_H-M   'P 1'
#
loop_
_entity.id
_entity.type
_entity.pdbx_description
1 polymer ?
#
loop_
_entity_poly.entity_id
_entity_poly.type
_entity_poly.pdbx_seq_one_letter_code
_entity_poly.pdbx_strand_id
1 'polypeptide(L)'
;MRSPAVAMAASSAGKALAVLTIGFVLALLLAFGAGGEGKLMIVVVALLSGISAVPIILYFDGLAETGLLLAFTATLSISLKVHPIFRIDHMGGAAGVRISITDILLGVLMLFLIARARGTFRFKLHIPTSILVAFSAYLLFCVVSTMASDDPALGVFQILAALQTFAVFVFLSNYIDTPFKLQVAVAGLLLGAFAQSAVALGQYKFPGRFEFKMLGAQEQEELKVSSSGDIDLPTVDLGQTTIGGEVVTRPMGMLIHSNLLGAFLAVQIVIAAALFLSSSSTILVLGSAGVAAVSGVALV
;
A
#
# COMPACT_ATOMS: atom_id res chain seq x y z
N MET A 1 17.39 29.96 -23.20
CA MET A 1 18.28 28.80 -22.90
C MET A 1 18.41 28.69 -21.40
N ARG A 2 17.94 27.60 -20.78
CA ARG A 2 18.07 27.40 -19.32
C ARG A 2 19.53 27.12 -18.99
N SER A 3 20.08 27.79 -17.98
CA SER A 3 21.46 27.66 -17.53
C SER A 3 21.78 26.20 -17.14
N PRO A 4 22.93 25.63 -17.54
CA PRO A 4 23.36 24.28 -17.18
C PRO A 4 23.45 24.04 -15.65
N ALA A 5 23.55 25.10 -14.85
CA ALA A 5 23.49 25.02 -13.39
C ALA A 5 22.13 24.52 -12.85
N VAL A 6 21.03 24.83 -13.55
CA VAL A 6 19.67 24.37 -13.18
C VAL A 6 19.49 22.87 -13.44
N ALA A 7 20.17 22.33 -14.46
CA ALA A 7 20.15 20.90 -14.78
C ALA A 7 20.94 20.06 -13.77
N MET A 8 22.06 20.57 -13.23
CA MET A 8 22.82 19.89 -12.18
C MET A 8 22.11 19.92 -10.82
N ALA A 9 21.48 21.04 -10.45
CA ALA A 9 20.72 21.17 -9.20
C ALA A 9 19.53 20.19 -9.13
N ALA A 10 18.83 19.98 -10.24
CA ALA A 10 17.73 19.01 -10.35
C ALA A 10 18.17 17.56 -10.08
N SER A 11 19.41 17.19 -10.40
CA SER A 11 19.96 15.84 -10.12
C SER A 11 20.29 15.62 -8.63
N SER A 12 20.60 16.69 -7.89
CA SER A 12 20.93 16.63 -6.46
C SER A 12 19.68 16.66 -5.57
N ALA A 13 18.68 17.45 -5.96
CA ALA A 13 17.39 17.54 -5.28
C ALA A 13 16.59 16.23 -5.39
N GLY A 14 16.63 15.57 -6.55
CA GLY A 14 16.00 14.26 -6.73
C GLY A 14 16.65 13.16 -5.87
N LYS A 15 17.97 13.21 -5.68
CA LYS A 15 18.70 12.29 -4.79
C LYS A 15 18.39 12.56 -3.31
N ALA A 16 18.34 13.84 -2.91
CA ALA A 16 17.95 14.22 -1.55
C ALA A 16 16.50 13.82 -1.25
N LEU A 17 15.57 14.00 -2.21
CA LEU A 17 14.18 13.55 -2.07
C LEU A 17 14.09 12.03 -1.92
N ALA A 18 14.78 11.29 -2.79
CA ALA A 18 14.77 9.83 -2.73
C ALA A 18 15.27 9.36 -1.35
N VAL A 19 16.36 9.92 -0.84
CA VAL A 19 16.90 9.57 0.48
C VAL A 19 15.93 9.94 1.62
N LEU A 20 15.29 11.11 1.56
CA LEU A 20 14.34 11.54 2.59
C LEU A 20 13.03 10.76 2.56
N THR A 21 12.47 10.47 1.38
CA THR A 21 11.26 9.66 1.28
C THR A 21 11.53 8.21 1.64
N ILE A 22 12.68 7.65 1.25
CA ILE A 22 13.11 6.32 1.70
C ILE A 22 13.24 6.30 3.22
N GLY A 23 13.89 7.31 3.82
CA GLY A 23 14.04 7.45 5.27
C GLY A 23 12.70 7.58 6.00
N PHE A 24 11.77 8.39 5.47
CA PHE A 24 10.45 8.60 6.05
C PHE A 24 9.56 7.37 5.94
N VAL A 25 9.57 6.70 4.79
CA VAL A 25 8.83 5.44 4.57
C VAL A 25 9.40 4.34 5.47
N LEU A 26 10.73 4.19 5.57
CA LEU A 26 11.36 3.27 6.51
C LEU A 26 10.98 3.58 7.95
N ALA A 27 10.99 4.85 8.36
CA ALA A 27 10.61 5.25 9.71
C ALA A 27 9.14 4.93 10.02
N LEU A 28 8.21 5.15 9.07
CA LEU A 28 6.81 4.76 9.21
C LEU A 28 6.66 3.23 9.29
N LEU A 29 7.29 2.48 8.39
CA LEU A 29 7.24 1.02 8.39
C LEU A 29 7.80 0.43 9.70
N LEU A 30 8.87 1.01 10.23
CA LEU A 30 9.43 0.63 11.53
C LEU A 30 8.52 1.04 12.70
N ALA A 31 7.83 2.18 12.63
CA ALA A 31 6.88 2.63 13.65
C ALA A 31 5.65 1.73 13.74
N PHE A 32 5.16 1.28 12.58
CA PHE A 32 4.01 0.39 12.49
C PHE A 32 4.36 -1.09 12.79
N GLY A 33 5.62 -1.50 12.60
CA GLY A 33 6.09 -2.87 12.82
C GLY A 33 6.58 -3.21 14.22
N ALA A 34 6.87 -2.22 15.07
CA ALA A 34 7.41 -2.48 16.40
C ALA A 34 6.30 -2.90 17.40
N GLY A 35 6.21 -4.19 17.72
CA GLY A 35 5.57 -4.67 18.95
C GLY A 35 6.43 -4.38 20.18
N GLY A 36 5.82 -4.02 21.30
CA GLY A 36 6.54 -3.76 22.56
C GLY A 36 7.19 -2.38 22.69
N GLU A 37 7.78 -2.12 23.86
CA GLU A 37 8.16 -0.86 24.53
C GLU A 37 8.95 0.22 23.73
N GLY A 38 9.21 0.04 22.43
CA GLY A 38 9.91 0.99 21.56
C GLY A 38 9.02 1.90 20.69
N LYS A 39 7.69 1.72 20.68
CA LYS A 39 6.77 2.48 19.80
C LYS A 39 6.91 3.99 19.93
N LEU A 40 6.99 4.48 21.17
CA LEU A 40 7.09 5.91 21.43
C LEU A 40 8.39 6.48 20.85
N MET A 41 9.51 5.78 21.01
CA MET A 41 10.79 6.21 20.49
C MET A 41 10.81 6.22 18.95
N ILE A 42 10.19 5.24 18.30
CA ILE A 42 10.13 5.20 16.83
C ILE A 42 9.19 6.28 16.29
N VAL A 43 8.05 6.53 16.95
CA VAL A 43 7.15 7.65 16.61
C VAL A 43 7.88 8.99 16.77
N VAL A 44 8.63 9.17 17.86
CA VAL A 44 9.44 10.36 18.10
C VAL A 44 10.51 10.52 17.03
N VAL A 45 11.25 9.47 16.69
CA VAL A 45 12.26 9.51 15.62
C VAL A 45 11.64 9.80 14.26
N ALA A 46 10.49 9.21 13.94
CA ALA A 46 9.76 9.49 12.69
C ALA A 46 9.26 10.94 12.63
N LEU A 47 8.74 11.48 13.74
CA LEU A 47 8.33 12.88 13.87
C LEU A 47 9.51 13.82 13.73
N LEU A 48 10.61 13.57 14.44
CA LEU A 48 11.83 14.39 14.37
C LEU A 48 12.43 14.34 12.96
N SER A 49 12.43 13.17 12.31
CA SER A 49 12.86 13.02 10.92
C SER A 49 11.96 13.82 9.98
N GLY A 50 10.64 13.75 10.16
CA GLY A 50 9.67 14.53 9.40
C GLY A 50 9.85 16.04 9.57
N ILE A 51 10.03 16.52 10.81
CA ILE A 51 10.27 17.93 11.13
C ILE A 51 11.60 18.40 10.52
N SER A 52 12.66 17.59 10.62
CA SER A 52 13.97 17.90 10.04
C SER A 52 13.94 17.96 8.51
N ALA A 53 12.99 17.27 7.87
CA ALA A 53 12.80 17.31 6.42
C ALA A 53 12.04 18.56 5.95
N VAL A 54 11.30 19.25 6.83
CA VAL A 54 10.52 20.46 6.49
C VAL A 54 11.34 21.54 5.77
N PRO A 55 12.52 21.99 6.26
CA PRO A 55 13.29 23.03 5.56
C PRO A 55 13.73 22.59 4.15
N ILE A 56 13.98 21.29 3.95
CA ILE A 56 14.34 20.74 2.63
C ILE A 56 13.12 20.74 1.70
N ILE A 57 11.96 20.33 2.22
CA ILE A 57 10.68 20.35 1.49
C ILE A 57 10.28 21.78 1.11
N LEU A 58 10.51 22.75 1.99
CA LEU A 58 10.23 24.17 1.73
C LEU A 58 11.23 24.82 0.77
N TYR A 59 12.47 24.34 0.71
CA TYR A 59 13.51 24.89 -0.16
C TYR A 59 13.35 24.44 -1.63
N PHE A 60 12.81 23.24 -1.87
CA PHE A 60 12.66 22.68 -3.21
C PHE A 60 11.20 22.69 -3.69
N ASP A 61 10.90 23.55 -4.66
CA ASP A 61 9.58 23.61 -5.28
C ASP A 61 9.18 22.26 -5.90
N GLY A 62 8.00 21.76 -5.53
CA GLY A 62 7.45 20.49 -6.03
C GLY A 62 7.94 19.23 -5.30
N LEU A 63 8.84 19.37 -4.33
CA LEU A 63 9.36 18.26 -3.54
C LEU A 63 8.26 17.60 -2.68
N ALA A 64 7.43 18.42 -2.05
CA ALA A 64 6.29 17.96 -1.25
C ALA A 64 5.31 17.11 -2.08
N GLU A 65 4.94 17.62 -3.25
CA GLU A 65 4.03 16.96 -4.19
C GLU A 65 4.60 15.63 -4.66
N THR A 66 5.87 15.64 -5.07
CA THR A 66 6.57 14.44 -5.56
C THR A 66 6.71 13.40 -4.45
N GLY A 67 7.07 13.83 -3.23
CA GLY A 67 7.19 12.95 -2.08
C GLY A 67 5.85 12.35 -1.65
N LEU A 68 4.77 13.13 -1.69
CA LEU A 68 3.41 12.65 -1.41
C LEU A 68 2.93 11.67 -2.46
N LEU A 69 3.17 11.92 -3.75
CA LEU A 69 2.85 10.98 -4.82
C LEU A 69 3.64 9.68 -4.66
N LEU A 70 4.93 9.78 -4.34
CA LEU A 70 5.81 8.62 -4.11
C LEU A 70 5.32 7.78 -2.93
N ALA A 71 5.02 8.43 -1.80
CA ALA A 71 4.48 7.76 -0.61
C ALA A 71 3.11 7.12 -0.89
N PHE A 72 2.19 7.87 -1.52
CA PHE A 72 0.86 7.39 -1.88
C PHE A 72 0.92 6.15 -2.79
N THR A 73 1.77 6.17 -3.79
CA THR A 73 1.90 5.04 -4.72
C THR A 73 2.64 3.86 -4.10
N ALA A 74 3.60 4.09 -3.20
CA ALA A 74 4.19 3.02 -2.40
C ALA A 74 3.17 2.32 -1.51
N THR A 75 2.25 3.07 -0.91
CA THR A 75 1.23 2.46 -0.04
C THR A 75 0.10 1.76 -0.81
N LEU A 76 0.02 1.87 -2.14
CA LEU A 76 -0.91 1.03 -2.93
C LEU A 76 -0.54 -0.45 -2.86
N SER A 77 0.75 -0.75 -2.69
CA SER A 77 1.29 -2.10 -2.57
C SER A 77 1.32 -2.61 -1.12
N ILE A 78 0.93 -1.78 -0.16
CA ILE A 78 1.04 -2.06 1.27
C ILE A 78 -0.33 -1.90 1.93
N SER A 79 -0.81 -2.93 2.62
CA SER A 79 -2.11 -2.86 3.30
C SER A 79 -1.97 -2.35 4.73
N LEU A 80 -1.69 -1.05 4.93
CA LEU A 80 -1.79 -0.42 6.26
C LEU A 80 -3.21 0.13 6.45
N LYS A 81 -4.05 -0.57 7.22
CA LYS A 81 -5.48 -0.25 7.37
C LYS A 81 -5.92 -0.32 8.83
N VAL A 82 -6.83 0.57 9.20
CA VAL A 82 -7.55 0.53 10.47
C VAL A 82 -9.03 0.28 10.17
N HIS A 83 -9.66 -0.54 11.00
CA HIS A 83 -11.08 -0.90 10.89
C HIS A 83 -11.87 -0.29 12.05
N PRO A 84 -12.27 1.01 11.98
CA PRO A 84 -13.03 1.65 13.05
C PRO A 84 -14.37 0.99 13.34
N ILE A 85 -14.97 0.36 12.32
CA ILE A 85 -16.14 -0.50 12.44
C ILE A 85 -15.71 -1.85 11.91
N PHE A 86 -15.77 -2.87 12.77
CA PHE A 86 -15.30 -4.21 12.47
C PHE A 86 -16.33 -5.25 12.92
N ARG A 87 -16.54 -6.27 12.09
CA ARG A 87 -17.37 -7.43 12.41
C ARG A 87 -16.53 -8.69 12.40
N ILE A 88 -16.57 -9.40 13.51
CA ILE A 88 -15.79 -10.62 13.77
C ILE A 88 -16.38 -11.83 13.05
N ASP A 89 -17.68 -11.78 12.75
CA ASP A 89 -18.53 -12.84 12.23
C ASP A 89 -18.66 -12.84 10.70
N HIS A 90 -17.57 -12.61 9.97
CA HIS A 90 -17.57 -12.60 8.50
C HIS A 90 -16.58 -13.63 7.94
N MET A 91 -17.01 -14.36 6.90
CA MET A 91 -16.15 -15.24 6.11
C MET A 91 -15.94 -14.63 4.72
N GLY A 92 -14.73 -14.10 4.49
CA GLY A 92 -14.34 -13.47 3.22
C GLY A 92 -14.90 -12.05 3.01
N GLY A 93 -14.27 -11.30 2.11
CA GLY A 93 -14.67 -9.92 1.78
C GLY A 93 -14.14 -8.87 2.77
N ALA A 94 -14.77 -7.69 2.78
CA ALA A 94 -14.37 -6.58 3.66
C ALA A 94 -15.04 -6.73 5.04
N ALA A 95 -14.24 -6.97 6.07
CA ALA A 95 -14.64 -7.15 7.48
C ALA A 95 -15.30 -5.94 8.16
N GLY A 96 -15.31 -4.78 7.49
CA GLY A 96 -15.57 -3.52 8.15
C GLY A 96 -15.29 -2.31 7.27
N VAL A 97 -15.63 -1.13 7.78
CA VAL A 97 -15.18 0.14 7.19
C VAL A 97 -13.67 0.19 7.35
N ARG A 98 -12.95 0.36 6.25
CA ARG A 98 -11.50 0.45 6.24
C ARG A 98 -11.06 1.88 5.96
N ILE A 99 -10.12 2.37 6.77
CA ILE A 99 -9.39 3.60 6.52
C ILE A 99 -7.93 3.19 6.37
N SER A 100 -7.41 3.32 5.15
CA SER A 100 -6.02 3.00 4.84
C SER A 100 -5.13 4.24 4.89
N ILE A 101 -3.83 4.03 5.10
CA ILE A 101 -2.84 5.10 4.95
C ILE A 101 -2.90 5.72 3.54
N THR A 102 -3.25 4.91 2.53
CA THR A 102 -3.44 5.32 1.14
C THR A 102 -4.58 6.32 1.01
N ASP A 103 -5.70 6.10 1.72
CA ASP A 103 -6.83 7.03 1.73
C ASP A 103 -6.44 8.38 2.37
N ILE A 104 -5.67 8.32 3.47
CA ILE A 104 -5.15 9.51 4.15
C ILE A 104 -4.20 10.28 3.23
N LEU A 105 -3.23 9.61 2.60
CA LEU A 105 -2.27 10.23 1.69
C LEU A 105 -2.96 10.82 0.46
N LEU A 106 -3.98 10.15 -0.08
CA LEU A 106 -4.81 10.70 -1.14
C LEU A 106 -5.49 12.01 -0.69
N GLY A 107 -6.12 12.01 0.48
CA GLY A 107 -6.76 13.20 1.04
C GLY A 107 -5.78 14.35 1.24
N VAL A 108 -4.59 14.08 1.81
CA VAL A 108 -3.54 15.09 1.99
C VAL A 108 -3.05 15.63 0.65
N LEU A 109 -2.80 14.76 -0.33
CA LEU A 109 -2.37 15.17 -1.67
C LEU A 109 -3.43 16.01 -2.36
N MET A 110 -4.71 15.65 -2.27
CA MET A 110 -5.81 16.46 -2.79
C MET A 110 -5.89 17.83 -2.12
N LEU A 111 -5.83 17.90 -0.79
CA LEU A 111 -5.82 19.17 -0.05
C LEU A 111 -4.61 20.04 -0.44
N PHE A 112 -3.44 19.44 -0.59
CA PHE A 112 -2.23 20.13 -1.05
C PHE A 112 -2.42 20.74 -2.44
N LEU A 113 -2.97 19.98 -3.38
CA LEU A 113 -3.24 20.47 -4.74
C LEU A 113 -4.27 21.60 -4.76
N ILE A 114 -5.35 21.49 -3.97
CA ILE A 114 -6.37 22.53 -3.82
C ILE A 114 -5.76 23.81 -3.22
N ALA A 115 -4.98 23.69 -2.14
CA ALA A 115 -4.35 24.83 -1.47
C ALA A 115 -3.33 25.54 -2.37
N ARG A 116 -2.50 24.79 -3.10
CA ARG A 116 -1.51 25.33 -4.03
C ARG A 116 -2.16 26.12 -5.16
N ALA A 117 -3.33 25.66 -5.61
CA ALA A 117 -3.94 26.20 -6.81
C ALA A 117 -4.67 27.55 -6.61
N ARG A 118 -4.66 28.15 -5.41
CA ARG A 118 -5.09 29.55 -5.13
C ARG A 118 -6.34 30.00 -5.93
N GLY A 119 -7.35 29.14 -6.06
CA GLY A 119 -8.61 29.44 -6.75
C GLY A 119 -8.65 29.28 -8.28
N THR A 120 -7.54 28.87 -8.93
CA THR A 120 -7.51 28.56 -10.39
C THR A 120 -7.44 27.07 -10.71
N PHE A 121 -7.51 26.19 -9.71
CA PHE A 121 -7.57 24.74 -9.95
C PHE A 121 -8.80 24.39 -10.77
N ARG A 122 -8.59 23.99 -12.02
CA ARG A 122 -9.62 23.34 -12.83
C ARG A 122 -9.19 21.90 -13.04
N PHE A 123 -9.44 21.06 -12.03
CA PHE A 123 -9.33 19.62 -12.21
C PHE A 123 -10.39 19.19 -13.22
N LYS A 124 -9.99 18.94 -14.47
CA LYS A 124 -10.88 18.36 -15.46
C LYS A 124 -10.83 16.86 -15.28
N LEU A 125 -11.86 16.32 -14.65
CA LEU A 125 -12.05 14.89 -14.49
C LEU A 125 -12.22 14.25 -15.87
N HIS A 126 -11.24 13.48 -16.31
CA HIS A 126 -11.29 12.66 -17.50
C HIS A 126 -11.41 11.20 -17.09
N ILE A 127 -12.57 10.61 -17.39
CA ILE A 127 -12.81 9.18 -17.20
C ILE A 127 -13.31 8.65 -18.55
N PRO A 128 -12.63 7.67 -19.17
CA PRO A 128 -13.13 7.06 -20.40
C PRO A 128 -14.54 6.51 -20.19
N THR A 129 -15.47 6.84 -21.10
CA THR A 129 -16.88 6.43 -20.99
C THR A 129 -17.04 4.92 -20.82
N SER A 130 -16.20 4.12 -21.48
CA SER A 130 -16.19 2.66 -21.35
C SER A 130 -15.89 2.20 -19.92
N ILE A 131 -14.91 2.81 -19.26
CA ILE A 131 -14.56 2.51 -17.87
C ILE A 131 -15.68 2.95 -16.93
N LEU A 132 -16.25 4.14 -17.16
CA LEU A 132 -17.36 4.63 -16.35
C LEU A 132 -18.59 3.73 -16.45
N VAL A 133 -18.93 3.26 -17.65
CA VAL A 133 -20.05 2.35 -17.87
C VAL A 133 -19.77 1.00 -17.21
N ALA A 134 -18.57 0.44 -17.40
CA ALA A 134 -18.19 -0.83 -16.78
C ALA A 134 -18.23 -0.77 -15.25
N PHE A 135 -17.68 0.30 -14.67
CA PHE A 135 -17.74 0.52 -13.22
C PHE A 135 -19.17 0.73 -12.73
N SER A 136 -20.01 1.48 -13.46
CA SER A 136 -21.41 1.68 -13.09
C SER A 136 -22.20 0.38 -13.12
N ALA A 137 -21.98 -0.47 -14.13
CA ALA A 137 -22.61 -1.79 -14.21
C ALA A 137 -22.15 -2.70 -13.06
N TYR A 138 -20.85 -2.71 -12.75
CA TYR A 138 -20.30 -3.43 -11.61
C TYR A 138 -20.88 -2.93 -10.28
N LEU A 139 -20.97 -1.61 -10.09
CA LEU A 139 -21.52 -1.02 -8.87
C LEU A 139 -23.01 -1.35 -8.72
N LEU A 140 -23.78 -1.27 -9.82
CA LEU A 140 -25.19 -1.68 -9.81
C LEU A 140 -25.34 -3.15 -9.42
N PHE A 141 -24.50 -4.03 -9.97
CA PHE A 141 -24.46 -5.43 -9.59
C PHE A 141 -24.16 -5.60 -8.09
N CYS A 142 -23.15 -4.90 -7.55
CA CYS A 142 -22.84 -4.93 -6.12
C CYS A 142 -24.01 -4.46 -5.24
N VAL A 143 -24.71 -3.39 -5.65
CA VAL A 143 -25.87 -2.85 -4.92
C VAL A 143 -27.01 -3.87 -4.92
N VAL A 144 -27.38 -4.40 -6.09
CA VAL A 144 -28.45 -5.41 -6.20
C VAL A 144 -28.10 -6.67 -5.41
N SER A 145 -26.86 -7.14 -5.50
CA SER A 145 -26.37 -8.28 -4.74
C SER A 145 -26.39 -8.02 -3.22
N THR A 146 -26.09 -6.80 -2.79
CA THR A 146 -26.14 -6.41 -1.36
C THR A 146 -27.58 -6.35 -0.86
N MET A 147 -28.50 -5.81 -1.66
CA MET A 147 -29.92 -5.75 -1.31
C MET A 147 -30.58 -7.13 -1.23
N ALA A 148 -30.09 -8.10 -2.00
CA ALA A 148 -30.56 -9.47 -2.00
C ALA A 148 -29.83 -10.38 -0.97
N SER A 149 -28.86 -9.84 -0.22
CA SER A 149 -28.08 -10.59 0.76
C SER A 149 -28.79 -10.68 2.10
N ASP A 150 -28.60 -11.80 2.80
CA ASP A 150 -29.03 -11.98 4.20
C ASP A 150 -28.27 -11.06 5.18
N ASP A 151 -27.10 -10.53 4.78
CA ASP A 151 -26.33 -9.54 5.57
C ASP A 151 -25.93 -8.31 4.73
N PRO A 152 -26.84 -7.33 4.57
CA PRO A 152 -26.58 -6.13 3.79
C PRO A 152 -25.43 -5.27 4.33
N ALA A 153 -25.12 -5.35 5.63
CA ALA A 153 -24.07 -4.53 6.23
C ALA A 153 -22.68 -4.89 5.68
N LEU A 154 -22.41 -6.19 5.49
CA LEU A 154 -21.18 -6.65 4.85
C LEU A 154 -21.09 -6.22 3.39
N GLY A 155 -22.20 -6.26 2.66
CA GLY A 155 -22.25 -5.79 1.27
C GLY A 155 -21.95 -4.28 1.16
N VAL A 156 -22.42 -3.46 2.10
CA VAL A 156 -22.09 -2.03 2.16
C VAL A 156 -20.57 -1.81 2.33
N PHE A 157 -19.88 -2.59 3.17
CA PHE A 157 -18.42 -2.47 3.31
C PHE A 157 -17.68 -2.76 2.00
N GLN A 158 -18.15 -3.73 1.22
CA GLN A 158 -17.56 -4.04 -0.10
C GLN A 158 -17.83 -2.93 -1.12
N ILE A 159 -19.04 -2.37 -1.14
CA ILE A 159 -19.38 -1.24 -2.01
C ILE A 159 -18.47 -0.04 -1.70
N LEU A 160 -18.28 0.29 -0.42
CA LEU A 160 -17.36 1.37 -0.01
C LEU A 160 -15.92 1.08 -0.45
N ALA A 161 -15.45 -0.16 -0.29
CA ALA A 161 -14.14 -0.59 -0.75
C ALA A 161 -13.96 -0.43 -2.28
N ALA A 162 -14.99 -0.76 -3.06
CA ALA A 162 -15.00 -0.58 -4.51
C ALA A 162 -14.96 0.91 -4.90
N LEU A 163 -15.77 1.74 -4.24
CA LEU A 163 -15.78 3.19 -4.46
C LEU A 163 -14.44 3.84 -4.12
N GLN A 164 -13.80 3.46 -3.00
CA GLN A 164 -12.46 3.92 -2.64
C GLN A 164 -11.44 3.57 -3.72
N THR A 165 -11.47 2.32 -4.21
CA THR A 165 -10.54 1.85 -5.25
C THR A 165 -10.74 2.60 -6.56
N PHE A 166 -11.99 2.87 -6.93
CA PHE A 166 -12.31 3.67 -8.11
C PHE A 166 -11.89 5.12 -7.96
N ALA A 167 -12.05 5.72 -6.77
CA ALA A 167 -11.56 7.07 -6.50
C ALA A 167 -10.04 7.18 -6.67
N VAL A 168 -9.28 6.21 -6.16
CA VAL A 168 -7.82 6.11 -6.36
C VAL A 168 -7.47 6.01 -7.85
N PHE A 169 -8.17 5.14 -8.61
CA PHE A 169 -7.97 5.00 -10.05
C PHE A 169 -8.24 6.31 -10.80
N VAL A 170 -9.37 6.95 -10.53
CA VAL A 170 -9.76 8.22 -11.16
C VAL A 170 -8.75 9.31 -10.83
N PHE A 171 -8.30 9.39 -9.58
CA PHE A 171 -7.26 10.33 -9.19
C PHE A 171 -5.96 10.09 -9.97
N LEU A 172 -5.41 8.88 -9.94
CA LEU A 172 -4.14 8.54 -10.59
C LEU A 172 -4.17 8.77 -12.11
N SER A 173 -5.24 8.33 -12.77
CA SER A 173 -5.41 8.49 -14.23
C SER A 173 -5.47 9.94 -14.69
N ASN A 174 -5.94 10.84 -13.83
CA ASN A 174 -6.02 12.27 -14.12
C ASN A 174 -4.79 13.05 -13.64
N TYR A 175 -4.13 12.56 -12.61
CA TYR A 175 -3.03 13.28 -11.96
C TYR A 175 -1.67 12.95 -12.58
N ILE A 176 -1.48 11.70 -13.05
CA ILE A 176 -0.28 11.25 -13.74
C ILE A 176 -0.40 11.64 -15.22
N ASP A 177 -0.19 12.92 -15.48
CA ASP A 177 -0.31 13.56 -16.80
C ASP A 177 1.05 13.77 -17.51
N THR A 178 2.16 13.55 -16.79
CA THR A 178 3.51 13.81 -17.28
C THR A 178 4.41 12.58 -17.10
N PRO A 179 5.41 12.37 -17.98
CA PRO A 179 6.36 11.28 -17.85
C PRO A 179 7.09 11.28 -16.49
N PHE A 180 7.38 12.45 -15.94
CA PHE A 180 8.04 12.56 -14.64
C PHE A 180 7.17 12.03 -13.50
N LYS A 181 5.89 12.45 -13.42
CA LYS A 181 4.97 11.92 -12.40
C LYS A 181 4.75 10.42 -12.56
N LEU A 182 4.73 9.92 -13.79
CA LEU A 182 4.65 8.48 -14.05
C LEU A 182 5.87 7.76 -13.48
N GLN A 183 7.07 8.27 -13.71
CA GLN A 183 8.30 7.70 -13.15
C GLN A 183 8.28 7.71 -11.61
N VAL A 184 7.81 8.79 -10.99
CA VAL A 184 7.67 8.89 -9.52
C VAL A 184 6.66 7.87 -9.00
N ALA A 185 5.50 7.75 -9.66
CA ALA A 185 4.47 6.79 -9.29
C ALA A 185 4.97 5.33 -9.42
N VAL A 186 5.66 5.02 -10.52
CA VAL A 186 6.27 3.70 -10.73
C VAL A 186 7.35 3.43 -9.69
N ALA A 187 8.21 4.40 -9.39
CA ALA A 187 9.22 4.26 -8.34
C ALA A 187 8.58 3.99 -6.97
N GLY A 188 7.46 4.64 -6.67
CA GLY A 188 6.70 4.42 -5.44
C GLY A 188 6.15 3.01 -5.37
N LEU A 189 5.46 2.56 -6.43
CA LEU A 189 4.98 1.18 -6.55
C LEU A 189 6.11 0.16 -6.34
N LEU A 190 7.25 0.34 -7.02
CA LEU A 190 8.42 -0.53 -6.86
C LEU A 190 8.95 -0.54 -5.41
N LEU A 191 9.02 0.63 -4.77
CA LEU A 191 9.47 0.76 -3.38
C LEU A 191 8.51 0.03 -2.42
N GLY A 192 7.21 0.25 -2.57
CA GLY A 192 6.20 -0.39 -1.72
C GLY A 192 6.22 -1.90 -1.87
N ALA A 193 6.37 -2.35 -3.11
CA ALA A 193 6.37 -3.76 -3.44
C ALA A 193 7.70 -4.46 -3.06
N PHE A 194 8.83 -3.74 -3.08
CA PHE A 194 10.09 -4.18 -2.46
C PHE A 194 9.92 -4.34 -0.95
N ALA A 195 9.37 -3.33 -0.26
CA ALA A 195 9.14 -3.36 1.18
C ALA A 195 8.24 -4.56 1.56
N GLN A 196 7.16 -4.77 0.81
CA GLN A 196 6.25 -5.91 0.98
C GLN A 196 6.98 -7.25 0.88
N SER A 197 7.85 -7.41 -0.12
CA SER A 197 8.62 -8.64 -0.34
C SER A 197 9.68 -8.85 0.75
N ALA A 198 10.37 -7.78 1.17
CA ALA A 198 11.35 -7.83 2.25
C ALA A 198 10.70 -8.22 3.59
N VAL A 199 9.51 -7.70 3.88
CA VAL A 199 8.74 -8.08 5.08
C VAL A 199 8.34 -9.56 5.03
N ALA A 200 7.87 -10.06 3.89
CA ALA A 200 7.52 -11.47 3.73
C ALA A 200 8.73 -12.39 3.98
N LEU A 201 9.90 -12.06 3.43
CA LEU A 201 11.15 -12.78 3.69
C LEU A 201 11.58 -12.71 5.16
N GLY A 202 11.38 -11.55 5.79
CA GLY A 202 11.63 -11.36 7.22
C GLY A 202 10.75 -12.25 8.08
N GLN A 203 9.46 -12.35 7.77
CA GLN A 203 8.50 -13.24 8.44
C GLN A 203 8.86 -14.72 8.25
N TYR A 204 9.29 -15.10 7.04
CA TYR A 204 9.75 -16.47 6.76
C TYR A 204 11.00 -16.83 7.57
N LYS A 205 12.00 -15.93 7.61
CA LYS A 205 13.28 -16.19 8.27
C LYS A 205 13.21 -16.07 9.79
N PHE A 206 12.32 -15.22 10.30
CA PHE A 206 12.17 -14.95 11.73
C PHE A 206 10.68 -15.00 12.13
N PRO A 207 10.06 -16.20 12.17
CA PRO A 207 8.67 -16.36 12.57
C PRO A 207 8.40 -15.72 13.94
N GLY A 208 7.23 -15.08 14.10
CA GLY A 208 6.80 -14.43 15.35
C GLY A 208 7.48 -13.10 15.70
N ARG A 209 8.59 -12.71 15.03
CA ARG A 209 9.26 -11.41 15.31
C ARG A 209 8.67 -10.23 14.54
N PHE A 210 8.05 -10.51 13.40
CA PHE A 210 7.43 -9.52 12.51
C PHE A 210 5.91 -9.69 12.48
N GLU A 211 5.31 -9.73 13.66
CA GLU A 211 3.86 -9.78 13.84
C GLU A 211 3.30 -8.37 13.76
N PHE A 212 2.83 -7.98 12.57
CA PHE A 212 2.17 -6.69 12.36
C PHE A 212 0.73 -6.70 12.90
N LYS A 213 0.55 -7.07 14.16
CA LYS A 213 -0.75 -7.13 14.87
C LYS A 213 -1.53 -5.81 14.78
N MET A 214 -0.84 -4.68 14.68
CA MET A 214 -1.44 -3.36 14.49
C MET A 214 -1.87 -3.00 13.05
N LEU A 215 -1.51 -3.81 12.05
CA LEU A 215 -1.90 -3.60 10.64
C LEU A 215 -3.15 -4.38 10.22
N GLY A 216 -3.91 -4.89 11.20
CA GLY A 216 -5.14 -5.65 10.96
C GLY A 216 -4.96 -7.17 11.03
N ALA A 217 -3.76 -7.67 11.34
CA ALA A 217 -3.57 -9.06 11.76
C ALA A 217 -4.09 -9.24 13.19
N GLN A 218 -5.42 -9.25 13.36
CA GLN A 218 -5.99 -9.74 14.61
C GLN A 218 -5.77 -11.26 14.66
N GLU A 219 -5.10 -11.73 15.70
CA GLU A 219 -5.25 -13.12 16.16
C GLU A 219 -6.73 -13.28 16.54
N GLN A 220 -7.54 -13.87 15.67
CA GLN A 220 -8.58 -14.74 16.21
C GLN A 220 -7.82 -15.97 16.72
N GLU A 221 -8.00 -16.33 17.98
CA GLU A 221 -7.33 -17.50 18.56
C GLU A 221 -7.60 -18.74 17.70
N GLU A 222 -6.56 -19.51 17.34
CA GLU A 222 -6.75 -20.82 16.73
C GLU A 222 -7.04 -21.86 17.83
N LEU A 223 -8.05 -22.70 17.57
CA LEU A 223 -8.26 -24.07 18.09
C LEU A 223 -7.94 -24.30 19.58
N LYS A 224 -8.95 -24.15 20.45
CA LYS A 224 -9.09 -25.11 21.56
C LYS A 224 -9.92 -26.26 21.05
N VAL A 225 -9.34 -27.47 21.05
CA VAL A 225 -10.11 -28.71 20.96
C VAL A 225 -11.13 -28.64 22.10
N SER A 226 -12.41 -28.49 21.76
CA SER A 226 -13.48 -28.67 22.73
C SER A 226 -13.32 -30.06 23.33
N SER A 227 -13.50 -30.18 24.65
CA SER A 227 -13.52 -31.46 25.36
C SER A 227 -14.56 -32.47 24.81
N SER A 228 -15.40 -32.08 23.84
CA SER A 228 -16.34 -32.96 23.12
C SER A 228 -15.77 -33.68 21.89
N GLY A 229 -14.56 -33.36 21.42
CA GLY A 229 -13.96 -34.02 20.25
C GLY A 229 -14.45 -33.51 18.88
N ASP A 230 -15.22 -32.42 18.84
CA ASP A 230 -15.56 -31.73 17.60
C ASP A 230 -14.42 -30.80 17.14
N ILE A 231 -14.16 -30.81 15.84
CA ILE A 231 -13.23 -29.90 15.18
C ILE A 231 -14.02 -28.64 14.82
N ASP A 232 -13.96 -27.62 15.67
CA ASP A 232 -14.36 -26.27 15.28
C ASP A 232 -13.37 -25.76 14.23
N LEU A 233 -13.82 -25.67 12.97
CA LEU A 233 -13.03 -25.07 11.90
C LEU A 233 -12.77 -23.60 12.25
N PRO A 234 -11.51 -23.12 12.23
CA PRO A 234 -11.26 -21.69 12.38
C PRO A 234 -11.92 -20.93 11.23
N THR A 235 -12.72 -19.94 11.59
CA THR A 235 -13.62 -19.19 10.71
C THR A 235 -12.90 -18.19 9.78
N VAL A 236 -11.58 -18.06 9.87
CA VAL A 236 -10.74 -17.25 8.96
C VAL A 236 -9.31 -17.82 8.93
N ASP A 237 -8.67 -17.95 7.76
CA ASP A 237 -7.26 -18.41 7.63
C ASP A 237 -6.34 -17.46 8.41
N LEU A 238 -5.84 -17.91 9.57
CA LEU A 238 -4.98 -17.15 10.47
C LEU A 238 -3.55 -16.98 9.93
N GLY A 239 -3.31 -17.42 8.70
CA GLY A 239 -1.96 -17.54 8.17
C GLY A 239 -1.16 -18.53 9.00
N GLN A 240 -1.80 -19.55 9.58
CA GLN A 240 -1.13 -20.65 10.27
C GLN A 240 -1.44 -21.94 9.51
N THR A 241 -0.47 -22.85 9.42
CA THR A 241 -0.64 -24.12 8.73
C THR A 241 0.13 -25.21 9.46
N THR A 242 -0.45 -26.39 9.57
CA THR A 242 0.23 -27.51 10.20
C THR A 242 1.08 -28.25 9.17
N ILE A 243 2.41 -28.25 9.35
CA ILE A 243 3.34 -29.02 8.52
C ILE A 243 4.01 -30.04 9.42
N GLY A 244 3.73 -31.33 9.21
CA GLY A 244 4.33 -32.40 10.01
C GLY A 244 3.91 -32.42 11.49
N GLY A 245 2.75 -31.83 11.83
CA GLY A 245 2.25 -31.74 13.21
C GLY A 245 2.64 -30.45 13.95
N GLU A 246 3.52 -29.63 13.38
CA GLU A 246 3.87 -28.31 13.92
C GLU A 246 3.05 -27.21 13.27
N VAL A 247 2.52 -26.29 14.07
CA VAL A 247 1.82 -25.09 13.61
C VAL A 247 2.86 -24.07 13.15
N VAL A 248 2.89 -23.79 11.85
CA VAL A 248 3.82 -22.86 11.20
C VAL A 248 3.05 -21.64 10.70
N THR A 249 3.52 -20.45 11.04
CA THR A 249 2.96 -19.19 10.50
C THR A 249 3.42 -18.98 9.04
N ARG A 250 2.47 -18.86 8.12
CA ARG A 250 2.67 -18.52 6.72
C ARG A 250 3.08 -17.04 6.59
N PRO A 251 4.07 -16.73 5.75
CA PRO A 251 4.37 -15.33 5.41
C PRO A 251 3.17 -14.68 4.72
N MET A 252 2.77 -13.51 5.22
CA MET A 252 1.69 -12.71 4.62
C MET A 252 2.21 -11.34 4.13
N GLY A 253 3.47 -11.02 4.42
CA GLY A 253 4.02 -9.69 4.21
C GLY A 253 3.25 -8.66 5.05
N MET A 254 2.93 -7.51 4.45
CA MET A 254 1.97 -6.53 4.96
C MET A 254 0.60 -6.65 4.25
N LEU A 255 0.21 -7.86 3.82
CA LEU A 255 -1.12 -8.17 3.30
C LEU A 255 -1.92 -8.99 4.31
N ILE A 256 -3.24 -9.05 4.09
CA ILE A 256 -4.18 -9.76 4.97
C ILE A 256 -4.17 -11.29 4.77
N HIS A 257 -3.57 -11.80 3.70
CA HIS A 257 -3.57 -13.23 3.38
C HIS A 257 -2.37 -13.62 2.51
N SER A 258 -1.76 -14.77 2.80
CA SER A 258 -0.67 -15.39 2.03
C SER A 258 -1.00 -15.63 0.54
N ASN A 259 -2.24 -16.01 0.18
CA ASN A 259 -2.64 -16.20 -1.22
C ASN A 259 -2.64 -14.88 -2.00
N LEU A 260 -3.05 -13.78 -1.34
CA LEU A 260 -2.96 -12.44 -1.92
C LEU A 260 -1.50 -12.02 -2.08
N LEU A 261 -0.63 -12.40 -1.16
CA LEU A 261 0.82 -12.19 -1.31
C LEU A 261 1.36 -12.93 -2.54
N GLY A 262 1.05 -14.22 -2.71
CA GLY A 262 1.49 -14.98 -3.88
C GLY A 262 1.01 -14.37 -5.22
N ALA A 263 -0.28 -14.02 -5.31
CA ALA A 263 -0.84 -13.36 -6.49
C ALA A 263 -0.19 -11.98 -6.74
N PHE A 264 0.01 -11.20 -5.68
CA PHE A 264 0.65 -9.90 -5.74
C PHE A 264 2.10 -10.01 -6.26
N LEU A 265 2.89 -10.93 -5.71
CA LEU A 265 4.27 -11.18 -6.12
C LEU A 265 4.35 -11.63 -7.59
N ALA A 266 3.44 -12.51 -8.03
CA ALA A 266 3.40 -12.96 -9.42
C ALA A 266 3.15 -11.79 -10.40
N VAL A 267 2.16 -10.94 -10.11
CA VAL A 267 1.87 -9.75 -10.93
C VAL A 267 3.04 -8.76 -10.87
N GLN A 268 3.63 -8.57 -9.71
CA GLN A 268 4.74 -7.65 -9.49
C GLN A 268 5.98 -8.06 -10.28
N ILE A 269 6.32 -9.35 -10.32
CA ILE A 269 7.45 -9.86 -11.12
C ILE A 269 7.24 -9.54 -12.60
N VAL A 270 6.03 -9.71 -13.13
CA VAL A 270 5.71 -9.39 -14.53
C VAL A 270 5.86 -7.89 -14.80
N ILE A 271 5.33 -7.05 -13.92
CA ILE A 271 5.44 -5.58 -14.05
C ILE A 271 6.90 -5.14 -13.97
N ALA A 272 7.67 -5.70 -13.04
CA ALA A 272 9.08 -5.41 -12.89
C ALA A 272 9.88 -5.84 -14.14
N ALA A 273 9.64 -7.04 -14.66
CA ALA A 273 10.27 -7.49 -15.89
C ALA A 273 9.91 -6.59 -17.10
N ALA A 274 8.64 -6.19 -17.22
CA ALA A 274 8.21 -5.26 -18.28
C ALA A 274 8.90 -3.90 -18.16
N LEU A 275 9.03 -3.35 -16.95
CA LEU A 275 9.74 -2.09 -16.69
C LEU A 275 11.25 -2.21 -16.95
N PHE A 276 11.86 -3.34 -16.59
CA PHE A 276 13.26 -3.63 -16.87
C PHE A 276 13.54 -3.63 -18.38
N LEU A 277 12.66 -4.26 -19.17
CA LEU A 277 12.82 -4.37 -20.63
C LEU A 277 12.46 -3.07 -21.38
N SER A 278 11.52 -2.28 -20.87
CA SER A 278 11.00 -1.10 -21.57
C SER A 278 11.64 0.23 -21.16
N SER A 279 12.32 0.29 -20.01
CA SER A 279 12.86 1.54 -19.49
C SER A 279 14.27 1.84 -20.01
N SER A 280 14.49 3.09 -20.43
CA SER A 280 15.83 3.64 -20.70
C SER A 280 16.48 4.25 -19.46
N SER A 281 15.77 4.34 -18.34
CA SER A 281 16.28 4.91 -17.08
C SER A 281 17.01 3.84 -16.27
N THR A 282 18.32 4.01 -16.06
CA THR A 282 19.14 3.09 -15.26
C THR A 282 18.56 2.85 -13.86
N ILE A 283 17.96 3.86 -13.24
CA ILE A 283 17.36 3.74 -11.90
C ILE A 283 16.15 2.81 -11.94
N LEU A 284 15.28 2.95 -12.95
CA LEU A 284 14.09 2.08 -13.08
C LEU A 284 14.48 0.66 -13.46
N VAL A 285 15.50 0.50 -14.30
CA VAL A 285 16.07 -0.82 -14.66
C VAL A 285 16.63 -1.51 -13.42
N LEU A 286 17.48 -0.84 -12.64
CA LEU A 286 18.05 -1.44 -11.43
C LEU A 286 16.99 -1.70 -10.36
N GLY A 287 16.06 -0.75 -10.16
CA GLY A 287 14.96 -0.89 -9.20
C GLY A 287 14.03 -2.05 -9.55
N SER A 288 13.66 -2.18 -10.83
CA SER A 288 12.83 -3.29 -11.30
C SER A 288 13.55 -4.63 -11.22
N ALA A 289 14.83 -4.71 -11.56
CA ALA A 289 15.62 -5.94 -11.39
C ALA A 289 15.70 -6.36 -9.91
N GLY A 290 15.94 -5.41 -9.00
CA GLY A 290 15.96 -5.66 -7.56
C GLY A 290 14.61 -6.16 -7.04
N VAL A 291 13.51 -5.53 -7.48
CA VAL A 291 12.17 -5.97 -7.14
C VAL A 291 11.88 -7.38 -7.66
N ALA A 292 12.15 -7.67 -8.94
CA ALA A 292 11.94 -8.99 -9.52
C ALA A 292 12.74 -10.08 -8.78
N ALA A 293 13.98 -9.78 -8.41
CA ALA A 293 14.82 -10.70 -7.64
C ALA A 293 14.24 -10.98 -6.25
N VAL A 294 13.93 -9.94 -5.47
CA VAL A 294 13.41 -10.12 -4.10
C VAL A 294 12.02 -10.75 -4.10
N SER A 295 11.14 -10.34 -5.01
CA SER A 295 9.80 -10.93 -5.15
C SER A 295 9.84 -12.37 -5.65
N GLY A 296 10.77 -12.69 -6.56
CA GLY A 296 10.99 -14.06 -7.03
C GLY A 296 11.45 -14.98 -5.90
N VAL A 297 12.38 -14.53 -5.06
CA VAL A 297 12.81 -15.28 -3.87
C VAL A 297 11.69 -15.41 -2.85
N ALA A 298 10.87 -14.38 -2.65
CA ALA A 298 9.74 -14.42 -1.71
C ALA A 298 8.57 -15.30 -2.16
N LEU A 299 8.48 -15.63 -3.46
CA LEU A 299 7.42 -16.45 -4.03
C LEU A 299 7.71 -17.96 -3.95
N VAL A 300 8.98 -18.35 -3.86
CA VAL A 300 9.45 -19.74 -3.79
C VAL A 300 9.47 -20.21 -2.34
#